data_AF-A0A2L0EMG0-F1
#
_entry.id   AF-A0A2L0EMG0-F1
#
_cell.length_a   1.000
_cell.length_b   1.000
_cell.length_c   1.000
_cell.angle_alpha   90.00
_cell.angle_beta   90.00
_cell.angle_gamma   90.00
#
_symmetry.space_group_name_H-M   'P 1'
#
loop_
_entity.id
_entity.type
_entity.pdbx_description
1 polymer ?
#
loop_
_entity_poly.entity_id
_entity_poly.type
_entity_poly.pdbx_seq_one_letter_code
_entity_poly.pdbx_strand_id
1 'polypeptide(L)'
;MRQSFRALTSVFCVAAAALASSACGGDEGPYSGPDPDLGSSDAEALLGACQLPDGPRTFDQQKGPPEALNGDCVPTWTAAQLSAGFAAIRDERLLTSSMQPGFMRRIPWLAVDNGCEERAQAASYFLDQWNYPPTYFARVRSKPGKSLSLDTVHEPDGNVVWSHHVAPVVQVGGQLMVLDPAIDPEGPLPIVEWRSRFSVPSDIDVALCRDHAVGTGCFDAAPAEPSLPSTAPGGIMDIRLMTEWRVQEILGRDPYRVLGDCPPWEDGCAPEPTPNPNLPPVVRGFASDQYGTPVWVPIYVIGDNFVEGLTTVHITGDGVDELAPIDAINMRSILIYKEYPLGDYQVTVYNGALASPTVPLTLAW
;
A
#
# COMPACT_ATOMS: atom_id res chain seq x y z
N MET A 1 -8.22 -18.06 -53.78
CA MET A 1 -7.96 -16.78 -54.47
C MET A 1 -8.17 -15.66 -53.48
N ARG A 2 -7.07 -15.02 -53.04
CA ARG A 2 -7.07 -13.86 -52.15
C ARG A 2 -7.19 -12.60 -53.00
N GLN A 3 -8.04 -11.66 -52.61
CA GLN A 3 -7.91 -10.27 -53.04
C GLN A 3 -7.81 -9.38 -51.81
N SER A 4 -6.82 -8.51 -51.90
CA SER A 4 -6.24 -7.70 -50.85
C SER A 4 -6.92 -6.32 -50.83
N PHE A 5 -7.32 -5.85 -49.66
CA PHE A 5 -7.48 -4.42 -49.41
C PHE A 5 -6.39 -3.98 -48.43
N ARG A 6 -5.43 -3.20 -48.96
CA ARG A 6 -4.54 -2.33 -48.19
C ARG A 6 -5.19 -0.95 -48.20
N ALA A 7 -5.49 -0.42 -47.02
CA ALA A 7 -5.69 1.00 -46.81
C ALA A 7 -4.87 1.39 -45.57
N LEU A 8 -4.22 2.53 -45.68
CA LEU A 8 -3.14 2.99 -44.82
C LEU A 8 -3.65 3.31 -43.41
N THR A 9 -3.04 2.69 -42.40
CA THR A 9 -3.04 3.20 -41.03
C THR A 9 -1.81 4.09 -40.86
N SER A 10 -2.06 5.38 -40.73
CA SER A 10 -1.06 6.36 -40.32
C SER A 10 -0.62 6.04 -38.89
N VAL A 11 0.68 5.84 -38.75
CA VAL A 11 1.41 5.66 -37.50
C VAL A 11 1.34 6.97 -36.71
N PHE A 12 0.56 6.98 -35.65
CA PHE A 12 0.81 7.82 -34.48
C PHE A 12 1.20 6.88 -33.33
N CYS A 13 2.49 6.55 -33.25
CA CYS A 13 3.08 6.12 -32.00
C CYS A 13 3.19 7.35 -31.11
N VAL A 14 2.14 7.64 -30.34
CA VAL A 14 2.31 8.40 -29.11
C VAL A 14 2.94 7.42 -28.13
N ALA A 15 4.20 7.64 -27.81
CA ALA A 15 4.84 7.00 -26.70
C ALA A 15 4.08 7.40 -25.43
N ALA A 16 3.18 6.55 -24.97
CA ALA A 16 2.77 6.52 -23.58
C ALA A 16 4.00 6.07 -22.80
N ALA A 17 4.86 7.04 -22.46
CA ALA A 17 5.85 6.85 -21.43
C ALA A 17 5.06 6.49 -20.17
N ALA A 18 5.21 5.26 -19.70
CA ALA A 18 4.85 4.88 -18.35
C ALA A 18 5.64 5.81 -17.42
N LEU A 19 5.01 6.90 -17.01
CA LEU A 19 5.38 7.62 -15.80
C LEU A 19 5.02 6.67 -14.67
N ALA A 20 5.94 5.74 -14.36
CA ALA A 20 5.97 5.10 -13.08
C ALA A 20 6.24 6.22 -12.07
N SER A 21 5.16 6.82 -11.56
CA SER A 21 5.19 7.65 -10.36
C SER A 21 6.00 6.88 -9.34
N SER A 22 7.08 7.51 -8.88
CA SER A 22 8.03 6.95 -7.91
C SER A 22 7.27 6.43 -6.69
N ALA A 23 7.06 5.11 -6.64
CA ALA A 23 6.22 4.41 -5.66
C ALA A 23 6.82 4.34 -4.25
N CYS A 24 7.85 5.15 -3.95
CA CYS A 24 8.33 5.46 -2.60
C CYS A 24 9.15 6.77 -2.70
N GLY A 25 8.53 7.86 -3.18
CA GLY A 25 9.20 9.14 -3.24
C GLY A 25 8.27 10.20 -3.80
N GLY A 26 7.58 10.89 -2.91
CA GLY A 26 6.95 12.16 -3.25
C GLY A 26 8.05 13.14 -3.62
N ASP A 27 7.85 13.87 -4.72
CA ASP A 27 8.59 15.10 -4.98
C ASP A 27 8.33 16.06 -3.81
N GLU A 28 9.30 16.21 -2.91
CA GLU A 28 9.21 17.19 -1.84
C GLU A 28 9.44 18.59 -2.41
N GLY A 29 8.38 19.41 -2.38
CA GLY A 29 8.52 20.85 -2.44
C GLY A 29 9.31 21.38 -1.23
N PRO A 30 9.98 22.54 -1.34
CA PRO A 30 10.84 23.07 -0.30
C PRO A 30 9.98 23.66 0.84
N TYR A 31 9.65 22.86 1.85
CA TYR A 31 9.04 23.35 3.09
C TYR A 31 9.91 22.99 4.29
N SER A 32 11.05 23.67 4.40
CA SER A 32 11.87 23.69 5.61
C SER A 32 11.30 24.71 6.59
N GLY A 33 10.36 24.29 7.43
CA GLY A 33 10.04 25.03 8.66
C GLY A 33 11.15 24.84 9.69
N PRO A 34 11.44 25.81 10.56
CA PRO A 34 12.43 25.66 11.63
C PRO A 34 11.94 24.66 12.68
N ASP A 35 12.74 23.62 12.94
CA ASP A 35 12.52 22.63 14.00
C ASP A 35 12.48 23.30 15.39
N PRO A 36 11.53 22.91 16.27
CA PRO A 36 11.56 23.31 17.66
C PRO A 36 12.68 22.57 18.41
N ASP A 37 13.50 23.32 19.14
CA ASP A 37 14.53 22.84 20.07
C ASP A 37 13.91 21.87 21.10
N LEU A 38 14.10 20.56 20.89
CA LEU A 38 13.73 19.52 21.84
C LEU A 38 14.90 19.29 22.80
N GLY A 39 14.66 19.56 24.08
CA GLY A 39 15.63 19.45 25.15
C GLY A 39 16.16 18.02 25.33
N SER A 40 17.49 17.90 25.26
CA SER A 40 18.28 16.75 25.71
C SER A 40 17.84 16.29 27.11
N SER A 41 17.27 15.08 27.20
CA SER A 41 17.06 14.40 28.48
C SER A 41 18.26 13.50 28.78
N ASP A 42 18.82 13.67 29.97
CA ASP A 42 19.98 12.92 30.47
C ASP A 42 19.61 11.46 30.75
N ALA A 43 19.79 10.58 29.77
CA ALA A 43 19.67 9.12 29.90
C ALA A 43 20.98 8.40 29.53
N GLU A 44 22.12 8.86 30.03
CA GLU A 44 23.39 8.15 29.95
C GLU A 44 23.58 7.21 31.15
N ALA A 45 23.02 5.99 31.09
CA ALA A 45 23.54 4.86 31.87
C ALA A 45 22.95 3.54 31.37
N LEU A 46 23.75 2.80 30.57
CA LEU A 46 23.71 1.34 30.26
C LEU A 46 23.95 0.99 28.77
N LEU A 47 24.71 1.79 28.01
CA LEU A 47 25.12 1.42 26.65
C LEU A 47 26.41 0.58 26.67
N GLY A 48 26.24 -0.74 26.69
CA GLY A 48 27.28 -1.66 26.22
C GLY A 48 27.67 -1.31 24.77
N ALA A 49 28.95 -1.48 24.45
CA ALA A 49 29.65 -0.92 23.29
C ALA A 49 29.14 -1.35 21.89
N CYS A 50 27.91 -0.98 21.56
CA CYS A 50 27.44 -0.90 20.19
C CYS A 50 28.23 0.21 19.46
N GLN A 51 29.06 -0.16 18.49
CA GLN A 51 29.79 0.79 17.63
C GLN A 51 29.00 1.07 16.34
N LEU A 52 27.73 1.48 16.44
CA LEU A 52 27.19 2.31 15.37
C LEU A 52 27.60 3.74 15.71
N PRO A 53 28.53 4.33 14.95
CA PRO A 53 28.99 5.68 15.25
C PRO A 53 27.81 6.63 15.07
N ASP A 54 27.48 7.38 16.12
CA ASP A 54 26.49 8.44 16.09
C ASP A 54 26.75 9.42 14.92
N GLY A 55 25.68 10.04 14.44
CA GLY A 55 25.73 11.03 13.37
C GLY A 55 25.12 10.56 12.04
N PRO A 56 24.91 11.50 11.12
CA PRO A 56 24.22 11.23 9.87
C PRO A 56 24.99 10.25 8.99
N ARG A 57 24.30 9.23 8.49
CA ARG A 57 24.83 8.23 7.56
C ARG A 57 23.84 7.97 6.44
N THR A 58 24.38 7.78 5.25
CA THR A 58 23.58 7.42 4.08
C THR A 58 23.38 5.91 4.01
N PHE A 59 22.33 5.49 3.31
CA PHE A 59 22.13 4.09 2.95
C PHE A 59 23.40 3.45 2.35
N ASP A 60 24.09 4.13 1.43
CA ASP A 60 25.28 3.60 0.76
C ASP A 60 26.49 3.36 1.68
N GLN A 61 26.56 4.04 2.83
CA GLN A 61 27.62 3.82 3.83
C GLN A 61 27.36 2.59 4.70
N GLN A 62 26.11 2.15 4.79
CA GLN A 62 25.65 1.15 5.77
C GLN A 62 25.13 -0.13 5.11
N LYS A 63 24.95 -0.09 3.79
CA LYS A 63 24.40 -1.20 3.04
C LYS A 63 25.40 -2.35 2.90
N GLY A 64 24.88 -3.56 2.87
CA GLY A 64 25.64 -4.76 2.58
C GLY A 64 24.73 -5.94 2.27
N PRO A 65 25.30 -7.13 1.99
CA PRO A 65 24.53 -8.35 2.01
C PRO A 65 24.00 -8.58 3.45
N PRO A 66 22.78 -9.13 3.63
CA PRO A 66 22.18 -9.42 4.94
C PRO A 66 23.11 -10.15 5.91
N GLU A 67 23.94 -11.06 5.40
CA GLU A 67 24.87 -11.86 6.19
C GLU A 67 26.06 -11.05 6.72
N ALA A 68 26.31 -9.86 6.17
CA ALA A 68 27.37 -8.94 6.60
C ALA A 68 26.83 -7.74 7.39
N LEU A 69 25.52 -7.65 7.61
CA LEU A 69 24.94 -6.57 8.41
C LEU A 69 25.37 -6.72 9.87
N ASN A 70 25.92 -5.66 10.45
CA ASN A 70 26.23 -5.63 11.88
C ASN A 70 24.93 -5.40 12.68
N GLY A 71 24.37 -6.49 13.18
CA GLY A 71 23.16 -6.49 14.00
C GLY A 71 23.40 -6.24 15.50
N ASP A 72 24.65 -6.07 15.96
CA ASP A 72 24.99 -6.00 17.40
C ASP A 72 24.33 -4.81 18.13
N CYS A 73 23.93 -3.82 17.35
CA CYS A 73 23.27 -2.61 17.81
C CYS A 73 21.75 -2.63 17.70
N VAL A 74 21.19 -3.62 17.00
CA VAL A 74 19.74 -3.75 16.83
C VAL A 74 19.15 -4.21 18.17
N PRO A 75 18.12 -3.52 18.69
CA PRO A 75 17.54 -3.86 19.98
C PRO A 75 17.11 -5.34 20.06
N THR A 76 17.45 -5.98 21.17
CA THR A 76 17.15 -7.39 21.39
C THR A 76 15.76 -7.57 21.98
N TRP A 77 14.98 -8.45 21.39
CA TRP A 77 13.69 -8.91 21.89
C TRP A 77 13.74 -10.39 22.28
N THR A 78 12.85 -10.80 23.17
CA THR A 78 12.53 -12.20 23.41
C THR A 78 11.63 -12.75 22.30
N ALA A 79 11.59 -14.07 22.12
CA ALA A 79 10.67 -14.70 21.16
C ALA A 79 9.18 -14.38 21.46
N ALA A 80 8.82 -14.26 22.73
CA ALA A 80 7.48 -13.88 23.15
C ALA A 80 7.15 -12.44 22.73
N GLN A 81 8.08 -11.49 22.94
CA GLN A 81 7.92 -10.11 22.47
C GLN A 81 7.82 -10.03 20.94
N LEU A 82 8.62 -10.81 20.22
CA LEU A 82 8.57 -10.85 18.75
C LEU A 82 7.19 -11.26 18.25
N SER A 83 6.66 -12.38 18.75
CA SER A 83 5.35 -12.86 18.35
C SER A 83 4.23 -11.92 18.77
N ALA A 84 4.24 -11.42 20.01
CA ALA A 84 3.20 -10.53 20.52
C ALA A 84 3.24 -9.14 19.87
N GLY A 85 4.43 -8.57 19.67
CA GLY A 85 4.62 -7.26 19.05
C GLY A 85 4.24 -7.27 17.57
N PHE A 86 4.61 -8.33 16.84
CA PHE A 86 4.19 -8.52 15.46
C PHE A 86 2.67 -8.61 15.34
N ALA A 87 2.02 -9.46 16.16
CA ALA A 87 0.56 -9.57 16.18
C ALA A 87 -0.10 -8.24 16.53
N ALA A 88 0.44 -7.50 17.51
CA ALA A 88 -0.11 -6.22 17.93
C ALA A 88 -0.10 -5.17 16.80
N ILE A 89 1.03 -4.97 16.12
CA ILE A 89 1.09 -4.00 15.00
C ILE A 89 0.26 -4.44 13.79
N ARG A 90 0.06 -5.76 13.60
CA ARG A 90 -0.75 -6.31 12.52
C ARG A 90 -2.24 -6.16 12.82
N ASP A 91 -2.67 -6.47 14.04
CA ASP A 91 -4.08 -6.74 14.34
C ASP A 91 -4.80 -5.59 15.08
N GLU A 92 -4.09 -4.78 15.87
CA GLU A 92 -4.71 -3.73 16.68
C GLU A 92 -5.27 -2.58 15.83
N ARG A 93 -6.51 -2.16 16.14
CA ARG A 93 -7.17 -1.05 15.46
C ARG A 93 -7.06 0.22 16.28
N LEU A 94 -6.14 1.09 15.88
CA LEU A 94 -5.70 2.27 16.64
C LEU A 94 -5.94 3.57 15.90
N LEU A 95 -6.15 3.49 14.59
CA LEU A 95 -6.25 4.63 13.70
C LEU A 95 -7.70 4.87 13.30
N THR A 96 -8.05 6.11 12.97
CA THR A 96 -9.34 6.44 12.34
C THR A 96 -9.07 7.30 11.12
N SER A 97 -9.84 7.11 10.05
CA SER A 97 -9.81 8.03 8.90
C SER A 97 -10.84 9.14 9.07
N SER A 98 -10.54 10.31 8.52
CA SER A 98 -11.47 11.44 8.43
C SER A 98 -12.77 11.11 7.70
N MET A 99 -12.73 10.20 6.72
CA MET A 99 -13.92 9.73 5.99
C MET A 99 -14.76 8.74 6.79
N GLN A 100 -14.18 8.09 7.79
CA GLN A 100 -14.78 6.97 8.54
C GLN A 100 -14.46 7.07 10.04
N PRO A 101 -14.85 8.16 10.73
CA PRO A 101 -14.44 8.42 12.10
C PRO A 101 -14.94 7.38 13.11
N GLY A 102 -15.98 6.60 12.78
CA GLY A 102 -16.52 5.54 13.61
C GLY A 102 -15.95 4.14 13.34
N PHE A 103 -15.01 4.02 12.39
CA PHE A 103 -14.43 2.73 12.01
C PHE A 103 -12.94 2.72 12.31
N MET A 104 -12.58 2.09 13.42
CA MET A 104 -11.18 1.92 13.82
C MET A 104 -10.45 1.06 12.79
N ARG A 105 -9.21 1.42 12.48
CA ARG A 105 -8.34 0.81 11.47
C ARG A 105 -7.01 0.39 12.05
N ARG A 106 -6.43 -0.66 11.47
CA ARG A 106 -5.01 -1.03 11.65
C ARG A 106 -4.13 -0.05 10.90
N ILE A 107 -2.81 -0.19 11.07
CA ILE A 107 -1.84 0.35 10.12
C ILE A 107 -2.18 -0.22 8.72
N PRO A 108 -2.12 0.58 7.62
CA PRO A 108 -2.64 0.20 6.31
C PRO A 108 -1.76 -0.81 5.56
N TRP A 109 -1.57 -2.00 6.13
CA TRP A 109 -0.71 -3.07 5.62
C TRP A 109 -1.15 -3.61 4.25
N LEU A 110 -2.43 -3.46 3.88
CA LEU A 110 -2.99 -3.96 2.62
C LEU A 110 -2.94 -2.94 1.47
N ALA A 111 -2.44 -1.72 1.70
CA ALA A 111 -2.03 -0.79 0.64
C ALA A 111 -0.52 -0.88 0.48
N VAL A 112 -0.05 -1.82 -0.34
CA VAL A 112 1.38 -2.14 -0.37
C VAL A 112 2.14 -1.24 -1.35
N ASP A 113 1.47 -0.71 -2.38
CA ASP A 113 2.01 0.15 -3.42
C ASP A 113 2.90 1.32 -2.95
N ASN A 114 2.58 1.96 -1.82
CA ASN A 114 3.25 3.13 -1.28
C ASN A 114 3.13 3.12 0.25
N GLY A 115 3.82 4.05 0.93
CA GLY A 115 3.57 4.31 2.35
C GLY A 115 4.40 3.48 3.33
N CYS A 116 5.46 2.81 2.86
CA CYS A 116 6.27 1.93 3.70
C CYS A 116 6.95 2.68 4.85
N GLU A 117 7.40 3.92 4.63
CA GLU A 117 8.04 4.75 5.65
C GLU A 117 7.05 5.08 6.76
N GLU A 118 5.83 5.48 6.39
CA GLU A 118 4.74 5.84 7.31
C GLU A 118 4.24 4.62 8.09
N ARG A 119 4.12 3.44 7.45
CA ARG A 119 3.76 2.20 8.13
C ARG A 119 4.83 1.77 9.13
N ALA A 120 6.10 1.81 8.73
CA ALA A 120 7.21 1.44 9.59
C ALA A 120 7.30 2.38 10.80
N GLN A 121 7.18 3.68 10.59
CA GLN A 121 7.15 4.67 11.68
C GLN A 121 5.94 4.46 12.61
N ALA A 122 4.75 4.21 12.07
CA ALA A 122 3.56 3.93 12.87
C ALA A 122 3.72 2.67 13.73
N ALA A 123 4.29 1.61 13.17
CA ALA A 123 4.59 0.40 13.91
C ALA A 123 5.56 0.66 15.07
N SER A 124 6.67 1.36 14.81
CA SER A 124 7.63 1.75 15.85
C SER A 124 6.98 2.61 16.94
N TYR A 125 6.13 3.58 16.57
CA TYR A 125 5.40 4.42 17.51
C TYR A 125 4.49 3.60 18.42
N PHE A 126 3.63 2.74 17.88
CA PHE A 126 2.71 1.98 18.72
C PHE A 126 3.43 0.95 19.59
N LEU A 127 4.49 0.31 19.11
CA LEU A 127 5.33 -0.57 19.91
C LEU A 127 5.94 0.17 21.11
N ASP A 128 6.46 1.38 20.90
CA ASP A 128 6.96 2.23 21.96
C ASP A 128 5.85 2.58 22.99
N GLN A 129 4.67 2.98 22.53
CA GLN A 129 3.52 3.27 23.41
C GLN A 129 3.07 2.06 24.24
N TRP A 130 3.32 0.84 23.76
CA TRP A 130 3.05 -0.40 24.48
C TRP A 130 4.23 -0.91 25.29
N ASN A 131 5.29 -0.11 25.47
CA ASN A 131 6.50 -0.42 26.22
C ASN A 131 7.27 -1.63 25.66
N TYR A 132 7.23 -1.86 24.35
CA TYR A 132 8.19 -2.76 23.71
C TYR A 132 9.57 -2.09 23.68
N PRO A 133 10.67 -2.87 23.71
CA PRO A 133 11.98 -2.29 23.43
C PRO A 133 11.96 -1.64 22.04
N PRO A 134 12.72 -0.55 21.82
CA PRO A 134 12.71 0.18 20.56
C PRO A 134 13.03 -0.75 19.39
N THR A 135 12.66 -0.36 18.18
CA THR A 135 13.01 -1.06 16.95
C THR A 135 13.98 -0.22 16.13
N TYR A 136 14.81 -0.87 15.33
CA TYR A 136 15.50 -0.20 14.22
C TYR A 136 14.67 -0.39 12.94
N PHE A 137 15.18 0.05 11.80
CA PHE A 137 14.59 -0.19 10.49
C PHE A 137 15.53 -1.01 9.60
N ALA A 138 15.00 -2.02 8.95
CA ALA A 138 15.64 -2.67 7.81
C ALA A 138 15.15 -1.97 6.54
N ARG A 139 16.08 -1.38 5.80
CA ARG A 139 15.80 -0.70 4.53
C ARG A 139 16.40 -1.49 3.39
N VAL A 140 15.62 -1.68 2.34
CA VAL A 140 16.01 -2.40 1.13
C VAL A 140 15.90 -1.48 -0.07
N ARG A 141 16.90 -1.49 -0.95
CA ARG A 141 16.92 -0.62 -2.14
C ARG A 141 17.43 -1.39 -3.35
N SER A 142 16.79 -1.18 -4.50
CA SER A 142 17.29 -1.70 -5.77
C SER A 142 18.55 -0.95 -6.20
N LYS A 143 19.46 -1.65 -6.89
CA LYS A 143 20.61 -1.00 -7.55
C LYS A 143 20.13 -0.04 -8.67
N PRO A 144 20.94 0.95 -9.06
CA PRO A 144 20.58 1.88 -10.14
C PRO A 144 20.15 1.16 -11.42
N GLY A 145 19.01 1.58 -11.98
CA GLY A 145 18.43 0.97 -13.19
C GLY A 145 17.66 -0.33 -12.95
N LYS A 146 17.40 -0.69 -11.69
CA LYS A 146 16.60 -1.85 -11.28
C LYS A 146 15.45 -1.41 -10.37
N SER A 147 14.47 -2.28 -10.18
CA SER A 147 13.34 -2.06 -9.28
C SER A 147 13.12 -3.27 -8.38
N LEU A 148 12.64 -3.02 -7.16
CA LEU A 148 12.04 -4.05 -6.34
C LEU A 148 10.69 -4.41 -6.96
N SER A 149 10.33 -5.68 -6.95
CA SER A 149 8.99 -6.14 -7.31
C SER A 149 8.53 -7.12 -6.26
N LEU A 150 7.24 -7.05 -5.90
CA LEU A 150 6.57 -8.00 -5.03
C LEU A 150 5.28 -8.44 -5.71
N ASP A 151 5.11 -9.75 -5.86
CA ASP A 151 3.83 -10.34 -6.26
C ASP A 151 2.92 -10.38 -5.04
N THR A 152 1.69 -9.87 -5.19
CA THR A 152 0.77 -9.69 -4.07
C THR A 152 -0.67 -9.77 -4.54
N VAL A 153 -1.52 -10.38 -3.73
CA VAL A 153 -2.97 -10.39 -3.95
C VAL A 153 -3.65 -9.10 -3.49
N HIS A 154 -2.89 -8.16 -2.93
CA HIS A 154 -3.40 -6.90 -2.40
C HIS A 154 -3.33 -5.75 -3.40
N GLU A 155 -3.01 -6.03 -4.66
CA GLU A 155 -2.88 -5.03 -5.71
C GLU A 155 -3.64 -5.46 -6.96
N PRO A 156 -4.33 -4.54 -7.66
CA PRO A 156 -5.17 -4.88 -8.82
C PRO A 156 -4.42 -5.62 -9.93
N ASP A 157 -3.18 -5.20 -10.19
CA ASP A 157 -2.31 -5.81 -11.21
C ASP A 157 -1.60 -7.08 -10.71
N GLY A 158 -1.78 -7.44 -9.44
CA GLY A 158 -1.18 -8.63 -8.81
C GLY A 158 0.30 -8.46 -8.43
N ASN A 159 0.89 -7.29 -8.68
CA ASN A 159 2.24 -6.97 -8.25
C ASN A 159 2.42 -5.46 -7.99
N VAL A 160 3.47 -5.12 -7.26
CA VAL A 160 3.91 -3.74 -7.01
C VAL A 160 5.40 -3.62 -7.26
N VAL A 161 5.80 -2.41 -7.67
CA VAL A 161 7.17 -2.11 -8.04
C VAL A 161 7.64 -0.88 -7.29
N TRP A 162 8.77 -0.97 -6.59
CA TRP A 162 9.33 0.13 -5.81
C TRP A 162 10.79 0.39 -6.15
N SER A 163 11.26 1.58 -5.78
CA SER A 163 12.70 1.90 -5.74
C SER A 163 13.35 1.42 -4.43
N HIS A 164 12.57 1.37 -3.36
CA HIS A 164 13.00 0.94 -2.04
C HIS A 164 11.81 0.50 -1.18
N HIS A 165 12.09 -0.18 -0.07
CA HIS A 165 11.08 -0.55 0.94
C HIS A 165 11.74 -0.51 2.33
N VAL A 166 10.95 -0.34 3.39
CA VAL A 166 11.45 -0.26 4.76
C VAL A 166 10.45 -0.87 5.75
N ALA A 167 10.98 -1.53 6.78
CA ALA A 167 10.19 -2.11 7.85
C ALA A 167 10.96 -2.12 9.19
N PRO A 168 10.28 -2.16 10.34
CA PRO A 168 10.93 -2.34 11.64
C PRO A 168 11.73 -3.64 11.72
N VAL A 169 12.86 -3.61 12.43
CA VAL A 169 13.74 -4.76 12.65
C VAL A 169 14.22 -4.82 14.09
N VAL A 170 14.29 -6.04 14.63
CA VAL A 170 14.75 -6.36 15.98
C VAL A 170 15.69 -7.57 15.94
N GLN A 171 16.41 -7.83 17.03
CA GLN A 171 17.25 -9.01 17.16
C GLN A 171 16.60 -10.03 18.11
N VAL A 172 16.50 -11.30 17.71
CA VAL A 172 16.04 -12.39 18.58
C VAL A 172 16.98 -13.58 18.47
N GLY A 173 17.61 -13.97 19.58
CA GLY A 173 18.57 -15.08 19.58
C GLY A 173 19.76 -14.86 18.64
N GLY A 174 20.20 -13.61 18.45
CA GLY A 174 21.27 -13.24 17.52
C GLY A 174 20.84 -13.09 16.06
N GLN A 175 19.59 -13.39 15.72
CA GLN A 175 19.06 -13.27 14.36
C GLN A 175 18.27 -11.97 14.18
N LEU A 176 18.46 -11.30 13.05
CA LEU A 176 17.67 -10.12 12.67
C LEU A 176 16.29 -10.56 12.14
N MET A 177 15.25 -10.05 12.78
CA MET A 177 13.85 -10.35 12.50
C MET A 177 13.13 -9.08 12.08
N VAL A 178 12.52 -9.09 10.90
CA VAL A 178 11.79 -7.98 10.30
C VAL A 178 10.30 -8.13 10.61
N LEU A 179 9.67 -7.05 11.05
CA LEU A 179 8.24 -6.99 11.36
C LEU A 179 7.49 -6.27 10.24
N ASP A 180 7.03 -7.01 9.23
CA ASP A 180 6.44 -6.42 8.03
C ASP A 180 5.18 -7.16 7.54
N PRO A 181 4.01 -6.89 8.15
CA PRO A 181 2.76 -7.52 7.74
C PRO A 181 2.30 -7.21 6.31
N ALA A 182 2.85 -6.18 5.66
CA ALA A 182 2.56 -5.88 4.25
C ALA A 182 3.24 -6.88 3.29
N ILE A 183 4.38 -7.46 3.70
CA ILE A 183 5.12 -8.45 2.92
C ILE A 183 4.70 -9.87 3.30
N ASP A 184 4.56 -10.13 4.60
CA ASP A 184 4.15 -11.42 5.12
C ASP A 184 3.27 -11.23 6.36
N PRO A 185 1.95 -11.40 6.23
CA PRO A 185 1.05 -11.21 7.35
C PRO A 185 1.08 -12.38 8.34
N GLU A 186 1.69 -13.53 8.01
CA GLU A 186 1.68 -14.71 8.87
C GLU A 186 2.62 -14.57 10.08
N GLY A 187 3.72 -13.82 9.92
CA GLY A 187 4.69 -13.66 10.99
C GLY A 187 5.91 -12.81 10.64
N PRO A 188 6.74 -12.50 11.65
CA PRO A 188 7.99 -11.80 11.43
C PRO A 188 8.98 -12.70 10.68
N LEU A 189 9.71 -12.11 9.75
CA LEU A 189 10.62 -12.85 8.86
C LEU A 189 12.08 -12.66 9.26
N PRO A 190 12.92 -13.71 9.16
CA PRO A 190 14.37 -13.53 9.08
C PRO A 190 14.72 -12.52 7.98
N ILE A 191 15.67 -11.61 8.21
CA ILE A 191 16.00 -10.57 7.22
C ILE A 191 16.42 -11.13 5.84
N VAL A 192 17.05 -12.31 5.82
CA VAL A 192 17.41 -13.02 4.57
C VAL A 192 16.17 -13.48 3.81
N GLU A 193 15.15 -13.99 4.53
CA GLU A 193 13.89 -14.44 3.97
C GLU A 193 13.04 -13.26 3.50
N TRP A 194 12.93 -12.20 4.32
CA TRP A 194 12.27 -10.95 3.93
C TRP A 194 12.87 -10.37 2.63
N ARG A 195 14.20 -10.29 2.52
CA ARG A 195 14.87 -9.89 1.25
C ARG A 195 14.50 -10.81 0.08
N SER A 196 14.33 -12.10 0.32
CA SER A 196 14.02 -13.06 -0.75
C SER A 196 12.61 -12.93 -1.31
N ARG A 197 11.71 -12.20 -0.64
CA ARG A 197 10.35 -11.92 -1.12
C ARG A 197 10.33 -10.99 -2.34
N PHE A 198 11.40 -10.24 -2.58
CA PHE A 198 11.50 -9.34 -3.73
C PHE A 198 12.09 -10.06 -4.96
N SER A 199 11.54 -9.81 -6.16
CA SER A 199 11.83 -10.57 -7.38
C SER A 199 13.27 -10.48 -7.92
N VAL A 200 14.16 -9.69 -7.32
CA VAL A 200 15.57 -9.54 -7.77
C VAL A 200 16.61 -9.60 -6.63
N PRO A 201 16.73 -10.72 -5.87
CA PRO A 201 17.54 -10.78 -4.66
C PRO A 201 19.04 -10.39 -4.82
N SER A 202 19.64 -10.61 -5.99
CA SER A 202 21.05 -10.27 -6.26
C SER A 202 21.31 -8.79 -6.58
N ASP A 203 20.25 -8.06 -6.91
CA ASP A 203 20.30 -6.66 -7.33
C ASP A 203 19.80 -5.69 -6.25
N ILE A 204 19.82 -6.18 -5.02
CA ILE A 204 19.25 -5.51 -3.85
C ILE A 204 20.33 -5.39 -2.78
N ASP A 205 20.45 -4.19 -2.24
CA ASP A 205 21.24 -3.94 -1.04
C ASP A 205 20.29 -3.76 0.17
N VAL A 206 20.74 -4.14 1.36
CA VAL A 206 20.01 -3.92 2.62
C VAL A 206 20.86 -3.09 3.56
N ALA A 207 20.25 -2.18 4.31
CA ALA A 207 20.91 -1.42 5.38
C ALA A 207 20.06 -1.48 6.66
N LEU A 208 20.72 -1.35 7.81
CA LEU A 208 20.07 -1.16 9.11
C LEU A 208 20.13 0.32 9.47
N CYS A 209 19.00 0.90 9.82
CA CYS A 209 18.82 2.33 10.07
C CYS A 209 18.25 2.52 11.49
N ARG A 210 18.75 3.50 12.25
CA ARG A 210 18.35 3.70 13.65
C ARG A 210 17.11 4.58 13.80
N ASP A 211 17.14 5.77 13.20
CA ASP A 211 16.31 6.89 13.68
C ASP A 211 15.27 7.35 12.67
N HIS A 212 15.56 7.23 11.36
CA HIS A 212 14.67 7.80 10.35
C HIS A 212 14.61 6.96 9.09
N ALA A 213 13.38 6.63 8.70
CA ALA A 213 13.08 5.83 7.54
C ALA A 213 12.69 6.67 6.31
N VAL A 214 12.84 8.01 6.32
CA VAL A 214 12.41 8.88 5.20
C VAL A 214 13.53 9.16 4.19
N GLY A 215 13.19 9.08 2.91
CA GLY A 215 14.02 9.57 1.80
C GLY A 215 15.30 8.75 1.63
N THR A 216 16.48 9.38 1.72
CA THR A 216 17.78 8.68 1.65
C THR A 216 18.51 8.56 2.98
N GLY A 217 17.93 9.14 4.04
CA GLY A 217 18.44 9.05 5.40
C GLY A 217 18.37 7.61 5.91
N CYS A 218 19.38 7.21 6.68
CA CYS A 218 19.38 5.95 7.42
C CYS A 218 19.76 6.20 8.89
N PHE A 219 20.50 7.29 9.15
CA PHE A 219 20.84 7.75 10.49
C PHE A 219 20.71 9.27 10.51
N ASP A 220 20.03 9.79 11.52
CA ASP A 220 20.12 11.19 11.93
C ASP A 220 21.07 11.30 13.13
N ALA A 221 21.36 12.54 13.56
CA ALA A 221 22.35 12.79 14.60
C ALA A 221 21.97 12.26 15.99
N ALA A 222 20.67 12.06 16.26
CA ALA A 222 20.16 11.51 17.51
C ALA A 222 18.91 10.64 17.26
N PRO A 223 18.65 9.62 18.09
CA PRO A 223 17.36 8.96 18.12
C PRO A 223 16.23 9.95 18.34
N ALA A 224 15.37 10.09 17.34
CA ALA A 224 14.09 10.75 17.52
C ALA A 224 13.13 9.74 18.14
N GLU A 225 12.42 10.14 19.19
CA GLU A 225 11.22 9.40 19.60
C GLU A 225 10.29 9.28 18.38
N PRO A 226 9.72 8.10 18.11
CA PRO A 226 8.77 7.94 17.01
C PRO A 226 7.63 8.96 17.16
N SER A 227 7.29 9.63 16.07
CA SER A 227 6.18 10.59 16.08
C SER A 227 4.84 9.89 15.91
N LEU A 228 3.80 10.46 16.52
CA LEU A 228 2.42 10.02 16.33
C LEU A 228 2.06 10.09 14.84
N PRO A 229 1.55 9.01 14.21
CA PRO A 229 1.08 9.06 12.83
C PRO A 229 -0.04 10.08 12.66
N SER A 230 0.14 11.04 11.74
CA SER A 230 -0.86 12.09 11.50
C SER A 230 -2.08 11.55 10.75
N THR A 231 -3.16 11.29 11.49
CA THR A 231 -4.49 10.93 10.95
C THR A 231 -5.43 12.13 10.85
N ALA A 232 -4.91 13.35 10.98
CA ALA A 232 -5.70 14.55 10.71
C ALA A 232 -6.18 14.54 9.25
N PRO A 233 -7.32 15.18 8.90
CA PRO A 233 -7.79 15.24 7.52
C PRO A 233 -6.71 15.75 6.57
N GLY A 234 -6.37 14.96 5.56
CA GLY A 234 -5.29 15.26 4.60
C GLY A 234 -3.87 15.00 5.12
N GLY A 235 -3.72 14.50 6.33
CA GLY A 235 -2.46 13.95 6.85
C GLY A 235 -2.08 12.68 6.08
N ILE A 236 -0.77 12.40 6.01
CA ILE A 236 -0.26 11.32 5.16
C ILE A 236 -0.83 9.95 5.54
N MET A 237 -1.00 9.67 6.85
CA MET A 237 -1.59 8.41 7.30
C MET A 237 -3.09 8.35 6.98
N ASP A 238 -3.84 9.46 7.08
CA ASP A 238 -5.25 9.52 6.66
C ASP A 238 -5.37 9.19 5.16
N ILE A 239 -4.47 9.73 4.33
CA ILE A 239 -4.41 9.40 2.90
C ILE A 239 -4.18 7.89 2.71
N ARG A 240 -3.20 7.28 3.40
CA ARG A 240 -2.95 5.84 3.29
C ARG A 240 -4.14 4.98 3.70
N LEU A 241 -4.87 5.37 4.75
CA LEU A 241 -6.08 4.66 5.19
C LEU A 241 -7.21 4.73 4.14
N MET A 242 -7.36 5.86 3.46
CA MET A 242 -8.30 6.04 2.35
C MET A 242 -7.88 5.24 1.12
N THR A 243 -6.60 5.27 0.77
CA THR A 243 -6.01 4.49 -0.32
C THR A 243 -6.23 3.00 -0.11
N GLU A 244 -5.91 2.46 1.08
CA GLU A 244 -6.14 1.06 1.40
C GLU A 244 -7.61 0.67 1.25
N TRP A 245 -8.53 1.52 1.70
CA TRP A 245 -9.95 1.29 1.52
C TRP A 245 -10.31 1.15 0.04
N ARG A 246 -9.85 2.08 -0.79
CA ARG A 246 -10.12 2.09 -2.23
C ARG A 246 -9.53 0.87 -2.94
N VAL A 247 -8.33 0.45 -2.57
CA VAL A 247 -7.72 -0.79 -3.09
C VAL A 247 -8.62 -1.99 -2.79
N GLN A 248 -9.18 -2.10 -1.58
CA GLN A 248 -10.09 -3.22 -1.27
C GLN A 248 -11.37 -3.17 -2.11
N GLU A 249 -11.93 -1.97 -2.36
CA GLU A 249 -13.07 -1.80 -3.26
C GLU A 249 -12.75 -2.25 -4.69
N ILE A 250 -11.61 -1.83 -5.23
CA ILE A 250 -11.15 -2.19 -6.57
C ILE A 250 -10.97 -3.70 -6.73
N LEU A 251 -10.37 -4.35 -5.71
CA LEU A 251 -10.21 -5.80 -5.62
C LEU A 251 -11.54 -6.54 -5.44
N GLY A 252 -12.67 -5.83 -5.30
CA GLY A 252 -14.00 -6.41 -5.12
C GLY A 252 -14.29 -6.96 -3.73
N ARG A 253 -13.48 -6.61 -2.74
CA ARG A 253 -13.65 -7.02 -1.34
C ARG A 253 -14.58 -6.05 -0.63
N ASP A 254 -15.25 -6.51 0.43
CA ASP A 254 -15.92 -5.59 1.35
C ASP A 254 -14.90 -4.95 2.31
N PRO A 255 -14.65 -3.63 2.21
CA PRO A 255 -13.65 -2.98 3.06
C PRO A 255 -14.01 -3.04 4.54
N TYR A 256 -15.29 -2.96 4.92
CA TYR A 256 -15.71 -3.06 6.32
C TYR A 256 -15.33 -4.41 6.93
N ARG A 257 -15.36 -5.44 6.11
CA ARG A 257 -15.04 -6.81 6.50
C ARG A 257 -13.52 -7.00 6.56
N VAL A 258 -12.82 -6.77 5.44
CA VAL A 258 -11.38 -7.08 5.33
C VAL A 258 -10.50 -6.14 6.15
N LEU A 259 -10.91 -4.89 6.34
CA LEU A 259 -10.19 -3.93 7.17
C LEU A 259 -10.71 -3.92 8.62
N GLY A 260 -11.82 -4.63 8.86
CA GLY A 260 -12.44 -4.84 10.15
C GLY A 260 -12.17 -6.25 10.67
N ASP A 261 -13.23 -6.97 11.04
CA ASP A 261 -13.15 -8.23 11.81
C ASP A 261 -12.73 -9.45 11.00
N CYS A 262 -12.43 -9.28 9.71
CA CYS A 262 -12.11 -10.38 8.81
C CYS A 262 -10.92 -10.07 7.91
N PRO A 263 -9.74 -9.76 8.50
CA PRO A 263 -8.55 -9.55 7.71
C PRO A 263 -8.16 -10.82 6.93
N PRO A 264 -7.37 -10.67 5.85
CA PRO A 264 -7.06 -11.78 4.95
C PRO A 264 -6.18 -12.87 5.58
N TRP A 265 -5.59 -12.60 6.75
CA TRP A 265 -4.76 -13.53 7.52
C TRP A 265 -5.49 -14.23 8.68
N GLU A 266 -6.80 -14.00 8.85
CA GLU A 266 -7.60 -14.71 9.85
C GLU A 266 -8.40 -15.86 9.22
N ASP A 267 -8.15 -17.07 9.73
CA ASP A 267 -8.98 -18.24 9.43
C ASP A 267 -10.28 -18.18 10.24
N GLY A 268 -11.43 -18.31 9.58
CA GLY A 268 -12.72 -18.49 10.25
C GLY A 268 -13.78 -17.44 9.97
N CYS A 269 -13.48 -16.46 9.12
CA CYS A 269 -14.50 -15.54 8.66
C CYS A 269 -15.51 -16.21 7.74
N ALA A 270 -16.80 -16.01 8.03
CA ALA A 270 -17.89 -16.51 7.18
C ALA A 270 -17.66 -16.09 5.73
N PRO A 271 -17.85 -16.93 4.71
CA PRO A 271 -17.61 -16.52 3.33
C PRO A 271 -18.44 -15.29 2.96
N GLU A 272 -17.95 -14.49 2.02
CA GLU A 272 -18.77 -13.40 1.48
C GLU A 272 -20.06 -13.96 0.86
N PRO A 273 -21.17 -13.20 0.91
CA PRO A 273 -22.39 -13.60 0.23
C PRO A 273 -22.14 -13.88 -1.24
N THR A 274 -22.89 -14.80 -1.84
CA THR A 274 -22.87 -15.03 -3.30
C THR A 274 -23.83 -14.07 -4.01
N PRO A 275 -23.53 -13.62 -5.25
CA PRO A 275 -24.44 -12.73 -5.97
C PRO A 275 -25.80 -13.37 -6.18
N ASN A 276 -26.86 -12.56 -6.05
CA ASN A 276 -28.24 -12.98 -6.26
C ASN A 276 -28.77 -12.38 -7.58
N PRO A 277 -28.99 -13.22 -8.61
CA PRO A 277 -29.48 -12.76 -9.92
C PRO A 277 -30.92 -12.21 -9.88
N ASN A 278 -31.65 -12.43 -8.80
CA ASN A 278 -33.01 -11.92 -8.63
C ASN A 278 -33.06 -10.57 -7.89
N LEU A 279 -31.91 -9.98 -7.59
CA LEU A 279 -31.80 -8.64 -7.00
C LEU A 279 -31.13 -7.69 -8.01
N PRO A 280 -31.51 -6.41 -8.03
CA PRO A 280 -30.82 -5.41 -8.81
C PRO A 280 -29.37 -5.25 -8.31
N PRO A 281 -28.43 -4.87 -9.19
CA PRO A 281 -27.10 -4.46 -8.76
C PRO A 281 -27.18 -3.09 -8.07
N VAL A 282 -26.20 -2.79 -7.22
CA VAL A 282 -26.05 -1.47 -6.57
C VAL A 282 -24.74 -0.87 -7.03
N VAL A 283 -24.77 0.37 -7.50
CA VAL A 283 -23.56 1.15 -7.83
C VAL A 283 -23.34 2.16 -6.72
N ARG A 284 -22.14 2.14 -6.12
CA ARG A 284 -21.75 3.04 -5.04
C ARG A 284 -20.83 4.16 -5.52
N GLY A 285 -20.05 3.91 -6.57
CA GLY A 285 -19.15 4.92 -7.13
C GLY A 285 -18.25 4.36 -8.21
N PHE A 286 -17.23 5.16 -8.54
CA PHE A 286 -16.26 4.86 -9.58
C PHE A 286 -14.84 5.12 -9.07
N ALA A 287 -13.89 4.43 -9.66
CA ALA A 287 -12.47 4.63 -9.44
C ALA A 287 -11.70 4.38 -10.72
N SER A 288 -10.49 4.89 -10.79
CA SER A 288 -9.50 4.47 -11.80
C SER A 288 -8.22 3.99 -11.18
N ASP A 289 -7.97 4.49 -9.98
CA ASP A 289 -6.87 4.11 -9.13
C ASP A 289 -7.32 4.17 -7.66
N GLN A 290 -6.33 4.02 -6.80
CA GLN A 290 -6.45 4.06 -5.35
C GLN A 290 -6.69 5.45 -4.73
N TYR A 291 -6.61 6.54 -5.50
CA TYR A 291 -6.86 7.91 -5.03
C TYR A 291 -8.30 8.35 -5.32
N GLY A 292 -8.99 7.64 -6.23
CA GLY A 292 -10.43 7.63 -6.37
C GLY A 292 -11.04 8.78 -7.16
N THR A 293 -10.32 9.89 -7.34
CA THR A 293 -10.68 10.99 -8.25
C THR A 293 -9.41 11.70 -8.78
N PRO A 294 -9.39 12.19 -10.03
CA PRO A 294 -10.43 12.02 -11.06
C PRO A 294 -10.63 10.56 -11.50
N VAL A 295 -11.61 10.30 -12.36
CA VAL A 295 -11.81 8.97 -12.98
C VAL A 295 -11.39 9.07 -14.44
N TRP A 296 -10.51 8.18 -14.86
CA TRP A 296 -10.03 7.97 -16.24
C TRP A 296 -10.02 6.45 -16.55
N VAL A 297 -9.31 6.02 -17.59
CA VAL A 297 -9.16 4.58 -17.90
C VAL A 297 -7.97 3.98 -17.16
N PRO A 298 -8.08 2.80 -16.52
CA PRO A 298 -9.28 1.95 -16.44
C PRO A 298 -10.39 2.52 -15.56
N ILE A 299 -11.64 2.18 -15.87
CA ILE A 299 -12.81 2.53 -15.04
C ILE A 299 -13.21 1.31 -14.22
N TYR A 300 -13.19 1.45 -12.91
CA TYR A 300 -13.78 0.52 -11.95
C TYR A 300 -15.16 1.01 -11.54
N VAL A 301 -16.21 0.24 -11.83
CA VAL A 301 -17.55 0.45 -11.27
C VAL A 301 -17.62 -0.29 -9.94
N ILE A 302 -17.71 0.46 -8.85
CA ILE A 302 -17.71 -0.06 -7.48
C ILE A 302 -19.16 -0.20 -6.99
N GLY A 303 -19.50 -1.36 -6.43
CA GLY A 303 -20.88 -1.66 -6.10
C GLY A 303 -21.10 -2.97 -5.33
N ASP A 304 -22.28 -3.53 -5.47
CA ASP A 304 -22.63 -4.86 -4.95
C ASP A 304 -23.55 -5.61 -5.92
N ASN A 305 -23.59 -6.92 -5.70
CA ASN A 305 -24.51 -7.84 -6.36
C ASN A 305 -24.34 -7.87 -7.89
N PHE A 306 -23.12 -7.71 -8.39
CA PHE A 306 -22.80 -7.98 -9.78
C PHE A 306 -22.69 -9.50 -9.99
N VAL A 307 -23.31 -9.98 -11.07
CA VAL A 307 -23.47 -11.39 -11.41
C VAL A 307 -22.75 -11.66 -12.72
N GLU A 308 -21.67 -12.42 -12.66
CA GLU A 308 -20.89 -12.81 -13.84
C GLU A 308 -21.77 -13.47 -14.92
N GLY A 309 -21.60 -13.03 -16.17
CA GLY A 309 -22.38 -13.51 -17.32
C GLY A 309 -23.82 -12.97 -17.42
N LEU A 310 -24.33 -12.27 -16.40
CA LEU A 310 -25.65 -11.63 -16.40
C LEU A 310 -25.58 -10.11 -16.35
N THR A 311 -24.57 -9.56 -15.67
CA THR A 311 -24.45 -8.11 -15.49
C THR A 311 -24.03 -7.39 -16.76
N THR A 312 -24.67 -6.26 -17.05
CA THR A 312 -24.26 -5.33 -18.11
C THR A 312 -24.16 -3.90 -17.57
N VAL A 313 -23.30 -3.08 -18.19
CA VAL A 313 -23.11 -1.66 -17.84
C VAL A 313 -23.53 -0.82 -19.03
N HIS A 314 -24.47 0.11 -18.84
CA HIS A 314 -24.91 1.07 -19.84
C HIS A 314 -24.36 2.45 -19.49
N ILE A 315 -23.62 3.05 -20.41
CA ILE A 315 -23.04 4.39 -20.25
C ILE A 315 -23.69 5.33 -21.27
N THR A 316 -24.21 6.46 -20.79
CA THR A 316 -24.82 7.50 -21.63
C THR A 316 -24.31 8.89 -21.26
N GLY A 317 -23.88 9.70 -22.23
CA GLY A 317 -23.31 11.04 -21.99
C GLY A 317 -22.33 11.43 -23.09
N ASP A 318 -22.14 12.73 -23.34
CA ASP A 318 -21.18 13.24 -24.35
C ASP A 318 -21.22 12.56 -25.73
N GLY A 319 -22.43 12.26 -26.21
CA GLY A 319 -22.65 11.59 -27.50
C GLY A 319 -22.41 10.08 -27.49
N VAL A 320 -22.14 9.49 -26.33
CA VAL A 320 -22.07 8.05 -26.07
C VAL A 320 -23.43 7.57 -25.54
N ASP A 321 -23.90 6.44 -26.05
CA ASP A 321 -25.08 5.69 -25.58
C ASP A 321 -24.90 4.22 -25.96
N GLU A 322 -24.31 3.43 -25.06
CA GLU A 322 -23.94 2.05 -25.37
C GLU A 322 -23.74 1.16 -24.13
N LEU A 323 -23.80 -0.15 -24.36
CA LEU A 323 -23.34 -1.13 -23.38
C LEU A 323 -21.80 -1.16 -23.38
N ALA A 324 -21.19 -0.78 -22.26
CA ALA A 324 -19.76 -0.81 -22.08
C ALA A 324 -19.24 -2.26 -22.05
N PRO A 325 -18.11 -2.56 -22.71
CA PRO A 325 -17.49 -3.87 -22.61
C PRO A 325 -16.96 -4.08 -21.18
N ILE A 326 -17.32 -5.21 -20.58
CA ILE A 326 -16.83 -5.61 -19.27
C ILE A 326 -15.58 -6.47 -19.48
N ASP A 327 -14.43 -6.00 -18.99
CA ASP A 327 -13.15 -6.70 -19.10
C ASP A 327 -12.93 -7.68 -17.94
N ALA A 328 -13.36 -7.29 -16.73
CA ALA A 328 -13.41 -8.19 -15.57
C ALA A 328 -14.59 -7.84 -14.67
N ILE A 329 -15.09 -8.83 -13.93
CA ILE A 329 -16.22 -8.69 -13.02
C ILE A 329 -16.07 -9.62 -11.83
N ASN A 330 -16.36 -9.10 -10.65
CA ASN A 330 -16.69 -9.87 -9.45
C ASN A 330 -17.94 -9.26 -8.79
N MET A 331 -18.35 -9.75 -7.62
CA MET A 331 -19.56 -9.28 -6.94
C MET A 331 -19.63 -7.75 -6.74
N ARG A 332 -18.49 -7.07 -6.55
CA ARG A 332 -18.43 -5.66 -6.11
C ARG A 332 -17.63 -4.72 -7.00
N SER A 333 -16.95 -5.25 -8.01
CA SER A 333 -16.12 -4.47 -8.92
C SER A 333 -16.32 -4.96 -10.36
N ILE A 334 -16.50 -4.01 -11.27
CA ILE A 334 -16.49 -4.22 -12.72
C ILE A 334 -15.37 -3.36 -13.29
N LEU A 335 -14.49 -3.96 -14.09
CA LEU A 335 -13.38 -3.29 -14.77
C LEU A 335 -13.73 -3.06 -16.25
N ILE A 336 -13.51 -1.83 -16.71
CA ILE A 336 -13.71 -1.40 -18.09
C ILE A 336 -12.44 -0.66 -18.58
N TYR A 337 -11.79 -1.17 -19.62
CA TYR A 337 -10.63 -0.56 -20.27
C TYR A 337 -10.98 0.31 -21.47
N LYS A 338 -12.26 0.33 -21.89
CA LYS A 338 -12.67 1.17 -23.01
C LYS A 338 -12.45 2.65 -22.68
N GLU A 339 -11.70 3.32 -23.54
CA GLU A 339 -11.54 4.77 -23.52
C GLU A 339 -12.82 5.46 -23.98
N TYR A 340 -13.32 6.32 -23.10
CA TYR A 340 -14.39 7.27 -23.37
C TYR A 340 -13.80 8.68 -23.41
N PRO A 341 -14.38 9.61 -24.20
CA PRO A 341 -14.03 11.03 -24.10
C PRO A 341 -14.13 11.55 -22.67
N LEU A 342 -13.42 12.64 -22.36
CA LEU A 342 -13.64 13.33 -21.09
C LEU A 342 -15.03 13.98 -21.09
N GLY A 343 -15.71 13.96 -19.96
CA GLY A 343 -17.01 14.60 -19.80
C GLY A 343 -17.89 13.94 -18.74
N ASP A 344 -19.18 14.23 -18.79
CA ASP A 344 -20.18 13.82 -17.81
C ASP A 344 -21.10 12.75 -18.39
N TYR A 345 -21.06 11.59 -17.73
CA TYR A 345 -21.80 10.39 -18.06
C TYR A 345 -22.81 10.03 -16.99
N GLN A 346 -23.77 9.21 -17.40
CA GLN A 346 -24.74 8.54 -16.57
C GLN A 346 -24.53 7.04 -16.76
N VAL A 347 -24.34 6.32 -15.66
CA VAL A 347 -24.07 4.88 -15.68
C VAL A 347 -25.23 4.15 -15.02
N THR A 348 -25.77 3.16 -15.71
CA THR A 348 -26.78 2.23 -15.15
C THR A 348 -26.28 0.81 -15.31
N VAL A 349 -26.29 0.04 -14.23
CA VAL A 349 -25.86 -1.36 -14.24
C VAL A 349 -27.10 -2.25 -14.16
N TYR A 350 -27.12 -3.36 -14.88
CA TYR A 350 -28.27 -4.26 -14.94
C TYR A 350 -27.86 -5.68 -14.60
N ASN A 351 -28.71 -6.40 -13.86
CA ASN A 351 -28.71 -7.86 -13.79
C ASN A 351 -29.91 -8.36 -14.61
N GLY A 352 -29.70 -8.67 -15.89
CA GLY A 352 -30.79 -8.98 -16.80
C GLY A 352 -31.77 -7.80 -16.94
N ALA A 353 -33.00 -7.96 -16.44
CA ALA A 353 -34.03 -6.91 -16.49
C ALA A 353 -34.03 -5.98 -15.26
N LEU A 354 -33.22 -6.28 -14.24
CA LEU A 354 -33.19 -5.51 -12.99
C LEU A 354 -32.09 -4.45 -13.05
N ALA A 355 -32.46 -3.17 -13.00
CA ALA A 355 -31.53 -2.05 -13.10
C ALA A 355 -31.14 -1.50 -11.72
N SER A 356 -29.89 -1.03 -11.59
CA SER A 356 -29.49 -0.10 -10.54
C SER A 356 -30.15 1.27 -10.75
N PRO A 357 -30.15 2.15 -9.74
CA PRO A 357 -30.26 3.58 -9.99
C PRO A 357 -29.16 4.04 -10.96
N THR A 358 -29.47 5.05 -11.77
CA THR A 358 -28.48 5.72 -12.61
C THR A 358 -27.57 6.59 -11.75
N VAL A 359 -26.25 6.45 -11.91
CA VAL A 359 -25.24 7.17 -11.12
C VAL A 359 -24.39 8.05 -12.05
N PRO A 360 -24.16 9.33 -11.71
CA PRO A 360 -23.30 10.20 -12.50
C PRO A 360 -21.83 9.77 -12.41
N LEU A 361 -21.14 9.83 -13.54
CA LEU A 361 -19.71 9.57 -13.69
C LEU A 361 -19.09 10.74 -14.45
N THR A 362 -18.09 11.41 -13.88
CA THR A 362 -17.31 12.43 -14.59
C THR A 362 -15.94 11.86 -14.93
N LEU A 363 -15.58 11.86 -16.21
CA LEU A 363 -14.26 11.48 -16.70
C LEU A 363 -13.39 12.72 -16.91
N ALA A 364 -12.23 12.76 -16.26
CA ALA A 364 -11.29 13.89 -16.28
C ALA A 364 -9.83 13.42 -16.16
N TRP A 365 -8.89 14.28 -16.54
CA TRP A 365 -7.45 14.08 -16.33
C TRP A 365 -7.00 14.48 -14.93
#